data_AF-A0A9E1LLP9-F1
#
_entry.id   AF-A0A9E1LLP9-F1
#
_cell.length_a   1.000
_cell.length_b   1.000
_cell.length_c   1.000
_cell.angle_alpha   90.00
_cell.angle_beta   90.00
_cell.angle_gamma   90.00
#
_symmetry.space_group_name_H-M   'P 1'
#
loop_
_entity.id
_entity.type
_entity.pdbx_description
1 polymer ?
#
loop_
_entity_poly.entity_id
_entity_poly.type
_entity_poly.pdbx_seq_one_letter_code
_entity_poly.pdbx_strand_id
1 'polypeptide(L)'
;MALTEFELVMMEDGEVALQRSGSDEPLVRITFSPEVLNYLDGKHVEVAKSMMDAGIQTVFEINEERAPDADSGDETRPTLH
;
A
#
# COMPACT_ATOMS: atom_id res chain seq x y z
N MET A 1 -18.11 -3.40 8.40
CA MET A 1 -16.69 -3.75 8.41
C MET A 1 -15.96 -2.47 8.79
N ALA A 2 -15.31 -2.42 9.96
CA ALA A 2 -14.50 -1.26 10.29
C ALA A 2 -13.30 -1.30 9.34
N LEU A 3 -13.37 -0.55 8.24
CA LEU A 3 -12.17 -0.20 7.50
C LEU A 3 -11.29 0.48 8.52
N THR A 4 -10.16 -0.13 8.86
CA THR A 4 -9.16 0.51 9.70
C THR A 4 -8.76 1.78 8.96
N GLU A 5 -9.19 2.93 9.47
CA GLU A 5 -8.83 4.22 8.92
C GLU A 5 -7.33 4.41 9.17
N PHE A 6 -6.60 4.70 8.09
CA PHE A 6 -5.18 5.01 8.15
C PHE A 6 -5.01 6.49 7.89
N GLU A 7 -4.09 7.11 8.62
CA GLU A 7 -3.75 8.53 8.44
C GLU A 7 -2.25 8.70 8.21
N LEU A 8 -1.93 9.72 7.41
CA LEU A 8 -0.56 10.18 7.20
C LEU A 8 -0.32 11.37 8.12
N VAL A 9 0.67 11.23 9.00
CA VAL A 9 1.08 12.28 9.92
C VAL A 9 2.48 12.77 9.57
N MET A 10 2.68 14.09 9.68
CA MET A 10 4.01 14.68 9.61
C MET A 10 4.62 14.70 11.00
N MET A 11 5.81 14.13 11.13
CA MET A 11 6.59 14.16 12.36
C MET A 11 7.39 15.47 12.47
N GLU A 12 7.84 15.78 13.68
CA GLU A 12 8.59 17.01 13.99
C GLU A 12 9.96 17.06 13.30
N ASP A 13 10.50 15.92 12.90
CA ASP A 13 11.74 15.75 12.13
C ASP A 13 11.55 15.90 10.61
N GLY A 14 10.32 16.15 10.15
CA GLY A 14 9.97 16.26 8.74
C GLY A 14 9.73 14.92 8.05
N GLU A 15 9.77 13.82 8.81
CA GLU A 15 9.39 12.51 8.30
C GLU A 15 7.88 12.38 8.16
N VAL A 16 7.46 11.47 7.28
CA VAL A 16 6.04 11.14 7.09
C VAL A 16 5.80 9.74 7.61
N ALA A 17 4.82 9.58 8.50
CA ALA A 17 4.44 8.28 9.02
C ALA A 17 2.99 7.93 8.68
N LEU A 18 2.78 6.64 8.41
CA LEU A 18 1.46 6.04 8.29
C LEU A 18 1.11 5.40 9.63
N GLN A 19 -0.03 5.76 10.20
CA GLN A 19 -0.52 5.18 11.46
C GLN A 19 -2.01 4.86 11.38
N ARG A 20 -2.51 4.08 12.34
CA ARG A 20 -3.95 3.84 12.49
C ARG A 20 -4.59 5.08 13.09
N SER A 21 -5.78 5.45 12.62
CA SER A 21 -6.53 6.56 13.21
C SER A 21 -6.74 6.34 14.71
N GLY A 22 -6.30 7.32 15.50
CA GLY A 22 -6.37 7.26 16.97
C GLY A 22 -5.24 6.46 17.65
N SER A 23 -4.18 6.11 16.93
CA SER A 23 -2.97 5.49 17.48
C SER A 23 -1.75 6.32 17.11
N ASP A 24 -0.85 6.55 18.06
CA ASP A 24 0.44 7.22 17.86
C ASP A 24 1.57 6.25 17.44
N GLU A 25 1.23 4.98 17.21
CA GLU A 25 2.20 3.97 16.77
C GLU A 25 2.35 3.96 15.24
N PRO A 26 3.52 4.34 14.68
CA PRO A 26 3.74 4.37 13.25
C PRO A 26 3.88 2.94 12.70
N LEU A 27 3.09 2.62 11.68
CA LEU A 27 3.18 1.36 10.95
C LEU A 27 4.29 1.39 9.91
N VAL A 28 4.45 2.54 9.24
CA VAL A 28 5.46 2.77 8.21
C VAL A 28 5.98 4.20 8.37
N ARG A 29 7.30 4.40 8.19
CA ARG A 29 7.94 5.72 8.16
C ARG A 29 8.61 5.91 6.81
N ILE A 30 8.46 7.11 6.24
CA ILE A 30 9.18 7.57 5.06
C ILE A 30 10.07 8.73 5.48
N THR A 31 11.38 8.54 5.31
CA THR A 31 12.39 9.57 5.50
C THR A 31 12.89 10.03 4.14
N PHE A 32 12.72 11.31 3.84
CA PHE A 32 13.30 11.91 2.65
C PHE A 32 14.68 12.47 2.99
N SER A 33 15.65 12.30 2.08
CA SER A 33 16.94 12.97 2.25
C SER A 33 16.76 14.50 2.14
N PRO A 34 17.65 15.29 2.76
CA PRO A 34 17.57 16.76 2.68
C PRO A 34 17.58 17.30 1.25
N GLU A 35 18.33 16.65 0.36
CA GLU A 35 18.39 17.00 -1.07
C GLU A 35 17.02 16.80 -1.75
N VAL A 36 16.33 15.71 -1.43
CA VAL A 36 15.00 15.42 -1.98
C VAL A 36 13.95 16.35 -1.35
N LEU A 37 14.03 16.66 -0.06
CA LEU A 37 13.14 17.64 0.57
C LEU A 37 13.23 19.01 -0.10
N ASN A 38 14.45 19.49 -0.36
CA ASN A 38 14.68 20.73 -1.10
C ASN A 38 14.11 20.66 -2.53
N TYR A 39 14.28 19.53 -3.21
CA TYR A 39 13.73 19.34 -4.54
C TYR A 39 12.19 19.32 -4.55
N LEU A 40 11.58 18.71 -3.54
CA LEU A 40 10.13 18.57 -3.42
C LEU A 40 9.45 19.86 -2.94
N ASP A 41 10.20 20.84 -2.44
CA ASP A 41 9.71 22.18 -2.07
C ASP A 41 8.45 22.13 -1.18
N GLY A 42 8.52 21.31 -0.12
CA GLY A 42 7.41 21.11 0.83
C GLY A 42 6.31 20.15 0.37
N LYS A 43 6.37 19.58 -0.85
CA LYS A 43 5.38 18.63 -1.40
C LYS A 43 5.61 17.17 -0.99
N HIS A 44 6.53 16.92 -0.06
CA HIS A 44 6.90 15.57 0.37
C HIS A 44 5.72 14.78 0.98
N VAL A 45 4.74 15.46 1.59
CA VAL A 45 3.51 14.81 2.08
C VAL A 45 2.63 14.31 0.95
N GLU A 46 2.44 15.11 -0.11
CA GLU A 46 1.65 14.72 -1.28
C GLU A 46 2.29 13.52 -2.00
N VAL A 47 3.61 13.53 -2.10
CA VAL A 47 4.39 12.41 -2.65
C VAL A 47 4.25 11.17 -1.77
N ALA A 48 4.42 11.29 -0.45
CA ALA A 48 4.26 10.19 0.49
C ALA A 48 2.85 9.58 0.42
N LYS A 49 1.81 10.42 0.29
CA LYS A 49 0.43 9.96 0.08
C LYS A 49 0.30 9.12 -1.19
N SER A 50 0.80 9.64 -2.31
CA SER A 50 0.76 8.90 -3.58
C SER A 50 1.52 7.58 -3.51
N MET A 51 2.64 7.53 -2.76
CA MET A 51 3.40 6.29 -2.55
C MET A 51 2.59 5.27 -1.73
N MET A 52 1.86 5.72 -0.70
CA MET A 52 1.00 4.84 0.09
C MET A 52 -0.19 4.32 -0.71
N ASP A 53 -0.85 5.20 -1.48
CA ASP A 53 -1.97 4.81 -2.34
C ASP A 53 -1.52 3.73 -3.35
N ALA A 54 -0.35 3.92 -3.97
CA ALA A 54 0.25 2.94 -4.87
C ALA A 54 0.61 1.63 -4.15
N GLY A 55 1.23 1.72 -2.96
CA GLY A 55 1.61 0.54 -2.18
C GLY A 55 0.40 -0.29 -1.75
N ILE A 56 -0.69 0.36 -1.34
CA ILE A 56 -1.96 -0.30 -0.99
C ILE A 56 -2.53 -1.03 -2.21
N GLN A 57 -2.55 -0.38 -3.37
CA GLN A 57 -3.00 -1.00 -4.62
C GLN A 57 -2.16 -2.26 -4.94
N THR A 58 -0.84 -2.16 -4.84
CA THR A 58 0.05 -3.31 -5.06
C THR A 58 -0.21 -4.45 -4.08
N VAL A 59 -0.54 -4.17 -2.81
CA VAL A 59 -0.91 -5.22 -1.84
C VAL A 59 -2.19 -5.94 -2.25
N PHE A 60 -3.17 -5.25 -2.83
CA PHE A 60 -4.37 -5.90 -3.36
C PHE A 60 -4.01 -6.81 -4.54
N GLU A 61 -3.23 -6.34 -5.49
CA GLU A 61 -2.78 -7.13 -6.66
C GLU A 61 -2.03 -8.41 -6.23
N ILE A 62 -1.10 -8.30 -5.27
CA ILE A 62 -0.35 -9.47 -4.74
C ILE A 62 -1.27 -10.49 -4.06
N ASN A 63 -2.32 -10.03 -3.36
CA ASN A 63 -3.26 -10.93 -2.71
C ASN A 63 -4.22 -11.58 -3.72
N GLU A 64 -4.56 -10.89 -4.80
CA GLU A 64 -5.39 -11.41 -5.88
C GLU A 64 -4.63 -12.46 -6.70
N GLU A 65 -3.34 -12.23 -7.01
CA GLU A 65 -2.45 -13.23 -7.63
C GLU A 65 -2.21 -14.49 -6.77
N ARG A 66 -2.41 -14.41 -5.45
CA ARG A 66 -2.27 -15.54 -4.53
C ARG A 66 -3.55 -16.36 -4.36
N ALA A 67 -4.69 -15.91 -4.87
CA ALA A 67 -5.87 -16.75 -4.94
C ALA A 67 -5.60 -17.80 -6.06
N PRO A 68 -5.50 -19.11 -5.73
CA PRO A 68 -5.40 -20.10 -6.80
C PRO A 68 -6.66 -19.97 -7.65
N ASP A 69 -6.50 -19.97 -8.97
CA ASP A 69 -7.59 -20.13 -9.93
C ASP A 69 -8.41 -21.37 -9.54
N ALA A 70 -9.48 -21.14 -8.78
CA ALA A 70 -10.51 -22.12 -8.53
C ALA A 70 -11.58 -22.02 -9.62
N ASP A 71 -11.15 -22.10 -10.88
CA ASP A 71 -12.01 -22.44 -12.01
C ASP A 71 -11.78 -23.93 -12.30
N SER A 72 -12.42 -24.82 -11.55
CA SER A 72 -13.70 -25.44 -11.91
C SER A 72 -13.66 -26.15 -13.27
N GLY A 73 -13.21 -27.41 -13.21
CA GLY A 73 -13.72 -28.56 -13.97
C GLY A 73 -14.02 -28.41 -15.46
N ASP A 74 -13.13 -28.94 -16.29
CA ASP A 74 -13.57 -29.69 -17.47
C ASP A 74 -12.82 -31.02 -17.54
N GLU A 75 -13.49 -32.06 -17.02
CA GLU A 75 -13.16 -33.46 -17.28
C GLU A 75 -13.46 -33.81 -18.74
N THR A 76 -12.73 -33.26 -19.71
CA THR A 76 -12.71 -33.90 -21.02
C THR A 76 -11.81 -35.14 -20.93
N ARG A 77 -12.40 -36.24 -20.46
CA ARG A 77 -11.91 -37.59 -20.75
C ARG A 77 -12.04 -37.80 -22.26
N PRO A 78 -10.96 -37.93 -23.04
CA PRO A 78 -11.11 -38.25 -24.45
C PRO A 78 -11.47 -39.73 -24.57
N THR A 79 -12.75 -40.02 -24.80
CA THR A 79 -13.18 -41.26 -25.45
C THR A 79 -13.56 -40.95 -26.88
N LEU A 80 -12.95 -41.64 -27.85
CA LEU A 80 -13.58 -42.20 -29.06
C LEU A 80 -12.51 -43.05 -29.78
N HIS A 81 -12.71 -44.37 -29.91
CA HIS A 81 -13.50 -45.15 -30.90
C HIS A 81 -12.78 -45.32 -32.24
#